data_AF-A0A8J2WNE6-F1
#
_entry.id   AF-A0A8J2WNE6-F1
#
_cell.length_a   1.000
_cell.length_b   1.000
_cell.length_c   1.000
_cell.angle_alpha   90.00
_cell.angle_beta   90.00
_cell.angle_gamma   90.00
#
_symmetry.space_group_name_H-M   'P 1'
#
loop_
_entity.id
_entity.type
_entity.pdbx_description
1 polymer ?
#
loop_
_entity_poly.entity_id
_entity_poly.type
_entity_poly.pdbx_seq_one_letter_code
_entity_poly.pdbx_strand_id
1 'polypeptide(L)'
;MDVLDERCASENVYVLPPHRRCACHSLNLICKCDIFKNMNPSLKNLFDSTDRKLKSTSAKQNRSAKISDNIRKRLGKLFIINNETRWNSYHNAMKRPSTLSNKNSLSSSEFDGIHVFHPAEEELVRDYVKIMKPMTEALDILQADVNLSIGYLLPTLTILILKLEKLLDDRTVKHCKSLIRVMISSIKTRFQDCFEDEELILAAILHPNFKNKWISEKDREAKTRLLMIFTSHTQIPCVVTQAR
;
A
#
# COMPACT_ATOMS: atom_id res chain seq x y z
N MET A 1 9.66 32.51 -56.93
CA MET A 1 8.36 32.93 -56.37
C MET A 1 8.07 31.90 -55.30
N ASP A 2 8.67 32.11 -54.12
CA ASP A 2 8.73 31.14 -53.04
C ASP A 2 7.40 31.13 -52.27
N VAL A 3 6.74 29.98 -52.29
CA VAL A 3 5.50 29.69 -51.57
C VAL A 3 5.85 29.11 -50.19
N LEU A 4 6.58 29.85 -49.36
CA LEU A 4 6.90 29.43 -47.98
C LEU A 4 7.08 30.62 -47.04
N ASP A 5 6.17 31.59 -47.05
CA ASP A 5 6.17 32.67 -46.05
C ASP A 5 4.84 32.75 -45.29
N GLU A 6 4.54 31.70 -44.52
CA GLU A 6 3.58 31.78 -43.42
C GLU A 6 4.02 30.81 -42.30
N ARG A 7 5.08 31.18 -41.58
CA ARG A 7 5.33 30.59 -40.26
C ARG A 7 4.38 31.24 -39.26
N CYS A 8 3.18 30.69 -39.16
CA CYS A 8 2.33 30.90 -38.00
C CYS A 8 3.02 30.24 -36.80
N ALA A 9 3.87 30.99 -36.10
CA ALA A 9 4.43 30.59 -34.82
C ALA A 9 3.31 30.61 -33.78
N SER A 10 2.52 29.53 -33.73
CA SER A 10 1.70 29.26 -32.56
C SER A 10 2.65 28.92 -31.42
N GLU A 11 2.94 29.87 -30.54
CA GLU A 11 3.54 29.62 -29.23
C GLU A 11 2.54 28.84 -28.37
N ASN A 12 2.27 27.59 -28.74
CA ASN A 12 1.59 26.66 -27.86
C ASN A 12 2.58 26.29 -26.76
N VAL A 13 2.57 27.05 -25.68
CA VAL A 13 3.33 26.73 -24.46
C VAL A 13 2.74 25.45 -23.88
N TYR A 14 3.35 24.31 -24.20
CA TYR A 14 2.96 23.03 -23.63
C TYR A 14 3.36 23.00 -22.15
N VAL A 15 2.38 23.16 -21.26
CA VAL A 15 2.59 22.98 -19.82
C VAL A 15 2.33 21.51 -19.50
N LEU A 16 3.39 20.80 -19.09
CA LEU A 16 3.24 19.43 -18.59
C LEU A 16 2.48 19.45 -17.25
N PRO A 17 1.63 18.44 -16.98
CA PRO A 17 1.03 18.29 -15.67
C PRO A 17 2.11 18.27 -14.57
N PRO A 18 1.79 18.76 -13.36
CA PRO A 18 2.74 18.78 -12.26
C PRO A 18 3.26 17.37 -11.99
N HIS A 19 4.58 17.24 -11.80
CA HIS A 19 5.19 15.96 -11.48
C HIS A 19 4.74 15.48 -10.10
N ARG A 20 3.95 14.41 -10.06
CA ARG A 20 3.45 13.78 -8.82
C ARG A 20 4.28 12.55 -8.48
N ARG A 21 4.65 12.40 -7.21
CA ARG A 21 5.34 11.18 -6.73
C ARG A 21 4.38 9.99 -6.78
N CYS A 22 4.88 8.82 -7.15
CA CYS A 22 4.07 7.61 -7.21
C CYS A 22 3.55 7.21 -5.82
N ALA A 23 2.23 7.14 -5.65
CA ALA A 23 1.60 6.73 -4.39
C ALA A 23 2.02 5.32 -3.95
N CYS A 24 2.12 4.39 -4.90
CA CYS A 24 2.56 3.02 -4.62
C CYS A 24 4.01 2.98 -4.12
N HIS A 25 4.88 3.86 -4.65
CA HIS A 25 6.23 4.00 -4.14
C HIS A 25 6.23 4.53 -2.70
N SER A 26 5.45 5.57 -2.41
CA SER A 26 5.30 6.11 -1.05
C SER A 26 4.78 5.07 -0.06
N LEU A 27 3.75 4.29 -0.42
CA LEU A 27 3.23 3.19 0.42
C LEU A 27 4.30 2.10 0.66
N ASN A 28 5.06 1.73 -0.37
CA ASN A 28 6.18 0.79 -0.22
C ASN A 28 7.26 1.32 0.75
N LEU A 29 7.58 2.61 0.69
CA LEU A 29 8.53 3.23 1.63
C LEU A 29 8.03 3.17 3.08
N ILE A 30 6.73 3.39 3.31
CA ILE A 30 6.14 3.27 4.65
C ILE A 30 6.35 1.85 5.18
N CYS A 31 5.98 0.85 4.38
CA CYS A 31 6.06 -0.55 4.74
C CYS A 31 7.49 -1.07 4.94
N LYS A 32 8.48 -0.51 4.24
CA LYS A 32 9.89 -0.95 4.34
C LYS A 32 10.69 -0.20 5.37
N CYS A 33 10.44 1.09 5.54
CA CYS A 33 11.34 1.98 6.28
C CYS A 33 10.64 2.57 7.50
N ASP A 34 9.47 3.17 7.32
CA ASP A 34 8.89 3.99 8.38
C ASP A 34 8.40 3.16 9.57
N ILE A 35 7.84 1.98 9.33
CA ILE A 35 7.38 1.10 10.41
C ILE A 35 8.49 0.64 11.38
N PHE A 36 9.75 0.69 10.95
CA PHE A 36 10.91 0.32 11.76
C PHE A 36 11.56 1.52 12.44
N LYS A 37 11.15 2.75 12.11
CA LYS A 37 11.62 3.95 12.81
C LYS A 37 11.10 3.94 14.24
N ASN A 38 12.00 4.17 15.19
CA ASN A 38 11.68 4.25 16.62
C ASN A 38 10.96 3.01 17.18
N MET A 39 11.15 1.84 16.56
CA MET A 39 10.62 0.58 17.07
C MET A 39 11.27 0.25 18.42
N ASN A 40 10.47 -0.21 19.38
CA ASN A 40 10.99 -0.60 20.68
C ASN A 40 12.02 -1.73 20.56
N PRO A 41 13.13 -1.70 21.33
CA PRO A 41 14.22 -2.67 21.19
C PRO A 41 13.77 -4.13 21.32
N SER A 42 12.83 -4.42 22.24
CA SER A 42 12.30 -5.78 22.43
C SER A 42 11.58 -6.32 21.19
N LEU A 43 10.67 -5.53 20.61
CA LEU A 43 9.97 -5.93 19.38
C LEU A 43 10.92 -6.00 18.20
N LYS A 44 11.88 -5.06 18.10
CA LYS A 44 12.91 -5.09 17.07
C LYS A 44 13.73 -6.38 17.13
N ASN A 45 14.19 -6.78 18.33
CA ASN A 45 14.90 -8.04 18.51
C ASN A 45 14.04 -9.26 18.12
N LEU A 46 12.74 -9.23 18.42
CA LEU A 46 11.81 -10.29 18.02
C LEU A 46 11.62 -10.34 16.49
N PHE A 47 11.49 -9.18 15.83
CA PHE A 47 11.46 -9.08 14.37
C PHE A 47 12.76 -9.59 13.75
N ASP A 48 13.92 -9.17 14.25
CA ASP A 48 15.23 -9.55 13.74
C ASP A 48 15.50 -11.05 13.95
N SER A 49 15.03 -11.64 15.06
CA SER A 49 15.06 -13.10 15.27
C SER A 49 14.20 -13.84 14.25
N THR A 50 12.95 -13.38 14.09
CA THR A 50 11.97 -13.97 13.16
C THR A 50 12.47 -13.88 11.71
N ASP A 51 12.99 -12.73 11.29
CA ASP A 51 13.52 -12.49 9.95
C ASP A 51 14.77 -13.34 9.67
N ARG A 52 15.69 -13.48 10.64
CA ARG A 52 16.83 -14.39 10.52
C ARG A 52 16.38 -15.84 10.32
N LYS A 53 15.39 -16.32 11.08
CA LYS A 53 14.84 -17.68 10.91
C LYS A 53 14.16 -17.85 9.55
N LEU A 54 13.41 -16.85 9.10
CA LEU A 54 12.75 -16.87 7.79
C LEU A 54 13.78 -16.94 6.64
N LYS A 55 14.81 -16.08 6.70
CA LYS A 55 15.92 -16.05 5.71
C LYS A 55 16.72 -17.34 5.71
N SER A 56 17.06 -17.87 6.89
CA SER A 56 17.77 -19.15 7.04
C SER A 56 16.97 -20.31 6.45
N THR A 57 15.66 -20.35 6.70
CA THR A 57 14.75 -21.38 6.17
C THR A 57 14.65 -21.29 4.65
N SER A 58 14.47 -20.09 4.10
CA SER A 58 14.41 -19.87 2.65
C SER A 58 15.74 -20.22 1.95
N ALA A 59 16.88 -19.86 2.55
CA ALA A 59 18.19 -20.23 2.03
C ALA A 59 18.41 -21.76 2.02
N LYS A 60 18.00 -22.47 3.07
CA LYS A 60 18.08 -23.94 3.15
C LYS A 60 17.17 -24.63 2.14
N GLN A 61 15.95 -24.11 1.94
CA GLN A 61 15.04 -24.56 0.89
C GLN A 61 15.71 -24.49 -0.49
N ASN A 62 16.35 -23.36 -0.81
CA ASN A 62 16.98 -23.17 -2.12
C ASN A 62 18.22 -24.05 -2.34
N ARG A 63 18.89 -24.47 -1.26
CA ARG A 63 20.10 -25.29 -1.32
C ARG A 63 19.84 -26.79 -1.34
N SER A 64 18.66 -27.25 -0.92
CA SER A 64 18.38 -28.68 -0.77
C SER A 64 17.01 -29.07 -1.30
N ALA A 65 16.99 -29.93 -2.33
CA ALA A 65 15.78 -30.52 -2.89
C ALA A 65 14.99 -31.31 -1.83
N LYS A 66 15.68 -32.06 -0.95
CA LYS A 66 15.04 -32.80 0.17
C LYS A 66 14.27 -31.87 1.10
N ILE A 67 14.87 -30.74 1.47
CA ILE A 67 14.23 -29.73 2.33
C ILE A 67 13.07 -29.06 1.58
N SER A 68 13.27 -28.71 0.32
CA SER A 68 12.23 -28.13 -0.55
C SER A 68 11.02 -29.04 -0.68
N ASP A 69 11.21 -30.34 -0.91
CA ASP A 69 10.12 -31.30 -1.01
C ASP A 69 9.43 -31.56 0.34
N ASN A 70 10.17 -31.59 1.45
CA ASN A 70 9.57 -31.70 2.79
C ASN A 70 8.72 -30.45 3.11
N ILE A 71 9.23 -29.26 2.80
CA ILE A 71 8.48 -28.00 2.88
C ILE A 71 7.23 -28.08 2.00
N ARG A 72 7.35 -28.43 0.72
CA ARG A 72 6.21 -28.51 -0.21
C ARG A 72 5.18 -29.54 0.23
N LYS A 73 5.61 -30.70 0.73
CA LYS A 73 4.73 -31.75 1.24
C LYS A 73 3.90 -31.29 2.44
N ARG A 74 4.51 -30.51 3.35
CA ARG A 74 3.84 -30.05 4.58
C ARG A 74 3.06 -28.74 4.41
N LEU A 75 3.60 -27.78 3.66
CA LEU A 75 3.01 -26.47 3.42
C LEU A 75 2.07 -26.43 2.20
N GLY A 76 2.15 -27.43 1.31
CA GLY A 76 1.55 -27.41 -0.02
C GLY A 76 2.22 -26.43 -0.99
N LYS A 77 3.12 -25.55 -0.50
CA LYS A 77 3.76 -24.48 -1.28
C LYS A 77 5.13 -24.12 -0.67
N LEU A 78 6.09 -23.73 -1.52
CA LEU A 78 7.44 -23.30 -1.12
C LEU A 78 7.48 -21.86 -0.57
N PHE A 79 8.43 -21.54 0.31
CA PHE A 79 8.70 -20.17 0.75
C PHE A 79 9.09 -19.29 -0.44
N ILE A 80 8.58 -18.06 -0.43
CA ILE A 80 8.90 -17.06 -1.45
C ILE A 80 10.24 -16.42 -1.09
N ILE A 81 11.16 -16.38 -2.04
CA ILE A 81 12.43 -15.66 -1.90
C ILE A 81 12.10 -14.17 -1.84
N ASN A 82 12.58 -13.50 -0.78
CA ASN A 82 12.34 -12.06 -0.62
C ASN A 82 13.08 -11.29 -1.73
N ASN A 83 12.35 -10.61 -2.61
CA ASN A 83 12.93 -9.62 -3.49
C ASN A 83 13.01 -8.28 -2.73
N GLU A 84 14.23 -7.81 -2.43
CA GLU A 84 14.49 -6.55 -1.71
C GLU A 84 13.79 -5.33 -2.34
N THR A 85 13.52 -5.36 -3.66
CA THR A 85 12.90 -4.26 -4.38
C THR A 85 11.38 -4.15 -4.17
N ARG A 86 10.67 -5.22 -3.76
CA ARG A 86 9.20 -5.21 -3.62
C ARG A 86 8.75 -5.73 -2.26
N TRP A 87 8.20 -4.85 -1.42
CA TRP A 87 7.74 -5.19 -0.06
C TRP A 87 6.68 -6.31 -0.04
N ASN A 88 5.83 -6.39 -1.07
CA ASN A 88 4.85 -7.48 -1.21
C ASN A 88 5.50 -8.87 -1.15
N SER A 89 6.75 -9.02 -1.62
CA SER A 89 7.51 -10.27 -1.51
C SER A 89 7.80 -10.65 -0.06
N TYR A 90 8.17 -9.66 0.77
CA TYR A 90 8.43 -9.85 2.20
C TYR A 90 7.15 -10.20 2.97
N HIS A 91 6.05 -9.46 2.72
CA HIS A 91 4.75 -9.78 3.31
C HIS A 91 4.30 -11.22 2.94
N ASN A 92 4.46 -11.62 1.68
CA ASN A 92 4.14 -12.97 1.24
C ASN A 92 5.03 -14.05 1.88
N ALA A 93 6.30 -13.74 2.16
CA ALA A 93 7.20 -14.64 2.88
C ALA A 93 6.77 -14.80 4.35
N MET A 94 6.44 -13.70 5.03
CA MET A 94 5.90 -13.69 6.41
C MET A 94 4.52 -14.38 6.52
N LYS A 95 3.72 -14.37 5.45
CA LYS A 95 2.44 -15.09 5.45
C LYS A 95 2.63 -16.62 5.58
N ARG A 96 3.74 -17.18 5.11
CA ARG A 96 3.93 -18.65 5.08
C ARG A 96 4.02 -19.28 6.48
N PRO A 97 4.84 -18.78 7.42
CA PRO A 97 4.84 -19.32 8.78
C PRO A 97 3.48 -19.21 9.49
N SER A 98 2.69 -18.16 9.24
CA SER A 98 1.36 -18.03 9.86
C SER A 98 0.40 -19.17 9.49
N THR A 99 0.56 -19.77 8.30
CA THR A 99 -0.24 -20.93 7.87
C THR A 99 0.18 -22.25 8.51
N LEU A 100 1.38 -22.33 9.11
CA LEU A 100 1.88 -23.50 9.84
C LEU A 100 1.27 -23.61 11.24
N SER A 101 1.20 -22.48 11.96
CA SER A 101 0.76 -22.42 13.36
C SER A 101 -0.69 -22.90 13.54
N ASN A 102 -1.53 -22.84 12.50
CA ASN A 102 -2.93 -23.32 12.53
C ASN A 102 -3.10 -24.83 12.23
N LYS A 103 -2.05 -25.57 11.81
CA LYS A 103 -2.17 -26.97 11.34
C LYS A 103 -1.55 -28.02 12.28
N ASN A 104 -1.62 -27.78 13.59
CA ASN A 104 -1.10 -28.62 14.67
C ASN A 104 0.42 -28.55 14.90
N SER A 105 0.74 -28.56 16.19
CA SER A 105 2.03 -28.64 16.85
C SER A 105 3.08 -29.44 16.08
N LEU A 106 4.14 -28.75 15.66
CA LEU A 106 5.35 -29.39 15.17
C LEU A 106 6.22 -29.82 16.36
N SER A 107 6.34 -31.13 16.57
CA SER A 107 7.48 -31.68 17.28
C SER A 107 8.75 -31.30 16.52
N SER A 108 9.73 -30.79 17.26
CA SER A 108 11.02 -30.28 16.79
C SER A 108 11.89 -31.32 16.05
N SER A 109 11.49 -32.59 16.04
CA SER A 109 12.31 -33.72 15.58
C SER A 109 12.22 -34.03 14.09
N GLU A 110 11.26 -33.47 13.33
CA GLU A 110 11.06 -33.86 11.92
C GLU A 110 11.53 -32.83 10.87
N PHE A 111 11.99 -31.65 11.31
CA PHE A 111 12.58 -30.65 10.41
C PHE A 111 14.10 -30.73 10.47
N ASP A 112 14.65 -31.64 9.68
CA ASP A 112 16.09 -31.75 9.44
C ASP A 112 16.64 -30.39 8.96
N GLY A 113 17.17 -29.59 9.89
CA GLY A 113 17.81 -28.31 9.64
C GLY A 113 16.93 -27.04 9.65
N ILE A 114 15.63 -27.05 9.98
CA ILE A 114 14.83 -25.79 10.05
C ILE A 114 14.44 -25.48 11.49
N HIS A 115 14.79 -24.28 11.94
CA HIS A 115 14.47 -23.83 13.29
C HIS A 115 12.97 -23.56 13.42
N VAL A 116 12.34 -24.19 14.41
CA VAL A 116 10.95 -23.92 14.77
C VAL A 116 10.82 -22.48 15.28
N PHE A 117 9.75 -21.80 14.88
CA PHE A 117 9.42 -20.47 15.41
C PHE A 117 8.95 -20.62 16.86
N HIS A 118 9.45 -19.76 17.74
CA HIS A 118 8.96 -19.72 19.11
C HIS A 118 7.51 -19.18 19.12
N PRO A 119 6.69 -19.53 20.12
CA PRO A 119 5.31 -19.06 20.20
C PRO A 119 5.16 -17.54 20.06
N ALA A 120 6.11 -16.76 20.62
CA ALA A 120 6.16 -15.31 20.48
C ALA A 120 6.44 -14.85 19.04
N GLU A 121 7.31 -15.55 18.31
CA GLU A 121 7.59 -15.26 16.89
C GLU A 121 6.40 -15.63 16.01
N GLU A 122 5.72 -16.76 16.28
CA GLU A 122 4.50 -17.12 15.56
C GLU A 122 3.38 -16.10 15.77
N GLU A 123 3.23 -15.61 17.00
CA GLU A 123 2.28 -14.55 17.31
C GLU A 123 2.63 -13.24 16.63
N LEU A 124 3.91 -12.86 16.63
CA LEU A 124 4.39 -11.70 15.90
C LEU A 124 4.08 -11.81 14.40
N VAL A 125 4.33 -12.98 13.80
CA VAL A 125 4.06 -13.20 12.38
C VAL A 125 2.56 -13.09 12.08
N ARG A 126 1.69 -13.66 12.92
CA ARG A 126 0.23 -13.52 12.77
C ARG A 126 -0.21 -12.05 12.85
N ASP A 127 0.29 -11.33 13.85
CA ASP A 127 0.01 -9.90 14.00
C ASP A 127 0.48 -9.10 12.79
N TYR A 128 1.72 -9.30 12.37
CA TYR A 128 2.33 -8.61 11.24
C TYR A 128 1.54 -8.82 9.95
N VAL A 129 1.24 -10.07 9.60
CA VAL A 129 0.47 -10.40 8.38
C VAL A 129 -0.91 -9.77 8.43
N LYS A 130 -1.54 -9.75 9.62
CA LYS A 130 -2.85 -9.13 9.80
C LYS A 130 -2.81 -7.62 9.62
N ILE A 131 -1.84 -6.93 10.24
CA ILE A 131 -1.75 -5.46 10.17
C ILE A 131 -1.29 -4.95 8.80
N MET A 132 -0.56 -5.78 8.05
CA MET A 132 -0.06 -5.43 6.73
C MET A 132 -1.05 -5.71 5.60
N LYS A 133 -2.05 -6.56 5.83
CA LYS A 133 -3.07 -6.90 4.84
C LYS A 133 -3.76 -5.67 4.22
N PRO A 134 -4.21 -4.65 4.99
CA PRO A 134 -4.77 -3.43 4.40
C PRO A 134 -3.81 -2.69 3.47
N MET A 135 -2.50 -2.69 3.77
CA MET A 135 -1.48 -2.07 2.92
C MET A 135 -1.34 -2.81 1.59
N THR A 136 -1.37 -4.15 1.61
CA THR A 136 -1.35 -4.95 0.38
C THR A 136 -2.60 -4.69 -0.47
N GLU A 137 -3.80 -4.67 0.14
CA GLU A 137 -5.04 -4.38 -0.57
C GLU A 137 -5.02 -2.97 -1.21
N ALA A 138 -4.50 -1.97 -0.51
CA ALA A 138 -4.37 -0.63 -1.05
C ALA A 138 -3.37 -0.56 -2.21
N LEU A 139 -2.24 -1.26 -2.11
CA LEU A 139 -1.27 -1.37 -3.20
C LEU A 139 -1.88 -2.09 -4.41
N ASP A 140 -2.59 -3.19 -4.22
CA ASP A 140 -3.22 -3.94 -5.32
C ASP A 140 -4.23 -3.06 -6.09
N ILE A 141 -4.98 -2.19 -5.38
CA ILE A 141 -5.88 -1.22 -6.01
C ILE A 141 -5.10 -0.17 -6.80
N LEU A 142 -4.10 0.47 -6.17
CA LEU A 142 -3.35 1.58 -6.78
C LEU A 142 -2.30 1.13 -7.82
N GLN A 143 -2.02 -0.16 -7.91
CA GLN A 143 -1.19 -0.76 -8.94
C GLN A 143 -2.02 -1.46 -10.03
N ALA A 144 -3.35 -1.33 -10.00
CA ALA A 144 -4.20 -1.90 -11.04
C ALA A 144 -3.91 -1.24 -12.39
N ASP A 145 -3.59 -2.04 -13.40
CA ASP A 145 -3.28 -1.55 -14.75
C ASP A 145 -4.55 -1.20 -15.55
N VAL A 146 -5.74 -1.62 -15.08
CA VAL A 146 -7.02 -1.44 -15.79
C VAL A 146 -7.99 -0.64 -14.91
N ASN A 147 -8.60 0.39 -15.50
CA ASN A 147 -9.60 1.27 -14.86
C ASN A 147 -9.11 2.05 -13.63
N LEU A 148 -7.80 2.18 -13.44
CA LEU A 148 -7.24 3.03 -12.39
C LEU A 148 -7.19 4.49 -12.87
N SER A 149 -7.98 5.34 -12.23
CA SER A 149 -7.87 6.79 -12.36
C SER A 149 -7.29 7.39 -11.07
N ILE A 150 -6.75 8.60 -11.16
CA ILE A 150 -6.22 9.31 -9.98
C ILE A 150 -7.30 9.55 -8.90
N GLY A 151 -8.58 9.55 -9.28
CA GLY A 151 -9.71 9.63 -8.36
C GLY A 151 -9.82 8.47 -7.37
N TYR A 152 -9.09 7.36 -7.57
CA TYR A 152 -8.98 6.27 -6.60
C TYR A 152 -8.03 6.57 -5.44
N LEU A 153 -7.12 7.55 -5.58
CA LEU A 153 -6.05 7.77 -4.63
C LEU A 153 -6.58 8.11 -3.22
N LEU A 154 -7.33 9.21 -3.10
CA LEU A 154 -7.82 9.68 -1.79
C LEU A 154 -8.82 8.70 -1.15
N PRO A 155 -9.80 8.14 -1.89
CA PRO A 155 -10.70 7.12 -1.34
C PRO A 155 -9.95 5.90 -0.80
N THR A 156 -8.93 5.42 -1.53
CA THR A 156 -8.14 4.26 -1.10
C THR A 156 -7.34 4.57 0.16
N LEU A 157 -6.70 5.74 0.23
CA LEU A 157 -5.95 6.16 1.41
C LEU A 157 -6.86 6.35 2.63
N THR A 158 -8.05 6.94 2.46
CA THR A 158 -9.00 7.09 3.57
C THR A 158 -9.46 5.73 4.09
N ILE A 159 -9.86 4.81 3.20
CA ILE A 159 -10.30 3.47 3.59
C ILE A 159 -9.14 2.71 4.26
N LEU A 160 -7.92 2.88 3.78
CA LEU A 160 -6.72 2.29 4.37
C LEU A 160 -6.53 2.78 5.82
N ILE A 161 -6.58 4.09 6.06
CA ILE A 161 -6.48 4.67 7.41
C ILE A 161 -7.58 4.11 8.31
N LEU A 162 -8.84 4.08 7.85
CA LEU A 162 -9.96 3.54 8.64
C LEU A 162 -9.77 2.06 9.00
N LYS A 163 -9.29 1.24 8.06
CA LYS A 163 -8.98 -0.17 8.31
C LYS A 163 -7.87 -0.33 9.35
N LEU A 164 -6.83 0.51 9.29
CA LEU A 164 -5.74 0.51 10.26
C LEU A 164 -6.22 0.97 11.64
N GLU A 165 -7.03 2.03 11.71
CA GLU A 165 -7.63 2.52 12.96
C GLU A 165 -8.48 1.43 13.63
N LYS A 166 -9.31 0.72 12.86
CA LYS A 166 -10.08 -0.44 13.36
C LYS A 166 -9.22 -1.57 13.93
N LEU A 167 -8.01 -1.76 13.41
CA LEU A 167 -7.07 -2.76 13.93
C LEU A 167 -6.43 -2.36 15.27
N LEU A 168 -6.46 -1.08 15.66
CA LEU A 168 -6.01 -0.66 16.99
C LEU A 168 -6.91 -1.18 18.10
N ASP A 169 -8.22 -1.26 17.82
CA ASP A 169 -9.25 -1.75 18.75
C ASP A 169 -9.30 -3.28 18.83
N ASP A 170 -8.65 -3.95 17.88
CA ASP A 170 -8.60 -5.41 17.82
C ASP A 170 -7.73 -5.97 18.96
N ARG A 171 -8.36 -6.76 19.84
CA ARG A 171 -7.70 -7.40 20.99
C ARG A 171 -6.78 -8.56 20.59
N THR A 172 -6.92 -9.08 19.38
CA THR A 172 -6.07 -10.18 18.89
C THR A 172 -4.67 -9.72 18.50
N VAL A 173 -4.49 -8.41 18.22
CA VAL A 173 -3.18 -7.83 17.92
C VAL A 173 -2.47 -7.49 19.23
N LYS A 174 -1.38 -8.19 19.54
CA LYS A 174 -0.66 -8.05 20.81
C LYS A 174 0.64 -7.26 20.67
N HIS A 175 1.45 -7.56 19.65
CA HIS A 175 2.80 -7.00 19.47
C HIS A 175 2.81 -5.76 18.59
N CYS A 176 1.95 -5.71 17.57
CA CYS A 176 2.09 -4.76 16.46
C CYS A 176 1.26 -3.47 16.58
N LYS A 177 0.67 -3.16 17.75
CA LYS A 177 -0.15 -1.93 17.90
C LYS A 177 0.65 -0.64 17.70
N SER A 178 1.91 -0.62 18.14
CA SER A 178 2.83 0.50 17.88
C SER A 178 3.06 0.71 16.37
N LEU A 179 3.24 -0.38 15.62
CA LEU A 179 3.43 -0.32 14.16
C LEU A 179 2.19 0.27 13.47
N ILE A 180 0.99 -0.10 13.91
CA ILE A 180 -0.25 0.47 13.33
C ILE A 180 -0.28 1.99 13.50
N ARG A 181 0.06 2.52 14.69
CA ARG A 181 0.13 3.96 14.94
C ARG A 181 1.14 4.65 14.03
N VAL A 182 2.32 4.04 13.88
CA VAL A 182 3.39 4.54 13.00
C VAL A 182 2.94 4.54 11.54
N MET A 183 2.26 3.49 11.07
CA MET A 183 1.72 3.43 9.71
C MET A 183 0.70 4.55 9.46
N ILE A 184 -0.28 4.72 10.36
CA ILE A 184 -1.29 5.77 10.23
C ILE A 184 -0.62 7.15 10.18
N SER A 185 0.32 7.43 11.08
CA SER A 185 1.06 8.70 11.10
C SER A 185 1.86 8.89 9.81
N SER A 186 2.56 7.86 9.33
CA SER A 186 3.38 7.94 8.12
C SER A 186 2.54 8.17 6.86
N ILE A 187 1.35 7.55 6.77
CA ILE A 187 0.39 7.80 5.70
C ILE A 187 -0.07 9.26 5.74
N LYS A 188 -0.52 9.74 6.91
CA LYS A 188 -1.00 11.13 7.07
C LYS A 188 0.09 12.14 6.70
N THR A 189 1.33 11.93 7.13
CA THR A 189 2.46 12.84 6.82
C THR A 189 2.88 12.79 5.35
N ARG A 190 3.01 11.59 4.74
CA ARG A 190 3.50 11.48 3.35
C ARG A 190 2.49 11.89 2.30
N PHE A 191 1.20 11.83 2.63
CA PHE A 191 0.11 12.16 1.73
C PHE A 191 -0.65 13.42 2.15
N GLN A 192 -0.10 14.22 3.08
CA GLN A 192 -0.75 15.43 3.58
C GLN A 192 -1.16 16.35 2.43
N ASP A 193 -0.20 16.71 1.58
CA ASP A 193 -0.43 17.57 0.41
C ASP A 193 -1.49 16.98 -0.53
N CYS A 194 -1.56 15.64 -0.63
CA CYS A 194 -2.56 14.99 -1.49
C CYS A 194 -3.98 15.19 -0.95
N PHE A 195 -4.17 15.21 0.37
CA PHE A 195 -5.49 15.40 0.99
C PHE A 195 -5.99 16.84 0.95
N GLU A 196 -5.10 17.79 0.67
CA GLU A 196 -5.33 19.23 0.55
C GLU A 196 -5.41 19.69 -0.92
N ASP A 197 -4.86 18.91 -1.86
CA ASP A 197 -4.88 19.19 -3.30
C ASP A 197 -6.30 19.15 -3.90
N GLU A 198 -6.75 20.31 -4.40
CA GLU A 198 -8.08 20.50 -4.95
C GLU A 198 -8.37 19.62 -6.18
N GLU A 199 -7.38 19.40 -7.06
CA GLU A 199 -7.53 18.57 -8.25
C GLU A 199 -7.75 17.10 -7.85
N LEU A 200 -7.01 16.61 -6.86
CA LEU A 200 -7.16 15.26 -6.35
C LEU A 200 -8.50 15.06 -5.63
N ILE A 201 -8.93 16.06 -4.87
CA ILE A 201 -10.25 16.06 -4.21
C ILE A 201 -11.35 16.02 -5.27
N LEU A 202 -11.29 16.91 -6.28
CA LEU A 202 -12.25 16.96 -7.37
C LEU A 202 -12.27 15.64 -8.15
N ALA A 203 -11.12 15.09 -8.52
CA ALA A 203 -11.02 13.83 -9.24
C ALA A 203 -11.67 12.68 -8.47
N ALA A 204 -11.48 12.63 -7.15
CA ALA A 204 -12.10 11.61 -6.30
C ALA A 204 -13.62 11.81 -6.14
N ILE A 205 -14.10 13.05 -6.06
CA ILE A 205 -15.53 13.37 -5.95
C ILE A 205 -16.28 13.09 -7.27
N LEU A 206 -15.68 13.45 -8.41
CA LEU A 206 -16.27 13.22 -9.72
C LEU A 206 -16.33 11.73 -10.09
N HIS A 207 -15.57 10.89 -9.40
CA HIS A 207 -15.54 9.47 -9.66
C HIS A 207 -16.87 8.76 -9.27
N PRO A 208 -17.57 8.08 -10.20
CA PRO A 208 -18.92 7.53 -9.97
C PRO A 208 -19.02 6.55 -8.78
N ASN A 209 -17.95 5.78 -8.53
CA ASN A 209 -17.92 4.78 -7.46
C ASN A 209 -17.79 5.39 -6.05
N PHE A 210 -17.23 6.59 -5.94
CA PHE A 210 -16.85 7.16 -4.64
C PHE A 210 -17.73 8.35 -4.25
N LYS A 211 -17.90 9.30 -5.18
CA LYS A 211 -18.60 10.56 -4.90
C LYS A 211 -18.02 11.22 -3.65
N ASN A 212 -18.86 11.60 -2.70
CA ASN A 212 -18.46 12.19 -1.41
C ASN A 212 -18.36 11.19 -0.25
N LYS A 213 -18.56 9.88 -0.48
CA LYS A 213 -18.67 8.87 0.59
C LYS A 213 -17.39 8.64 1.38
N TRP A 214 -16.25 8.96 0.79
CA TRP A 214 -14.93 8.81 1.40
C TRP A 214 -14.51 10.03 2.25
N ILE A 215 -15.31 11.11 2.25
CA ILE A 215 -14.99 12.35 2.94
C ILE A 215 -15.63 12.32 4.34
N SER A 216 -14.87 12.76 5.34
CA SER A 216 -15.37 12.92 6.71
C SER A 216 -16.58 13.85 6.74
N GLU A 217 -17.51 13.64 7.68
CA GLU A 217 -18.70 14.51 7.78
C GLU A 217 -18.30 15.98 7.98
N LYS A 218 -17.21 16.22 8.72
CA LYS A 218 -16.69 17.56 9.02
C LYS A 218 -16.19 18.29 7.77
N ASP A 219 -15.57 17.56 6.85
CA ASP A 219 -14.94 18.15 5.66
C ASP A 219 -15.85 18.11 4.43
N ARG A 220 -16.99 17.41 4.51
CA ARG A 220 -17.84 17.12 3.35
C ARG A 220 -18.36 18.39 2.69
N GLU A 221 -18.84 19.34 3.49
CA GLU A 221 -19.40 20.58 2.95
C GLU A 221 -18.31 21.40 2.24
N ALA A 222 -17.17 21.61 2.89
CA ALA A 222 -16.04 22.35 2.34
C ALA A 222 -15.52 21.74 1.03
N LYS A 223 -15.31 20.41 1.00
CA LYS A 223 -14.80 19.71 -0.18
C LYS A 223 -15.84 19.60 -1.30
N THR A 224 -17.13 19.51 -0.97
CA THR A 224 -18.21 19.45 -1.99
C THR A 224 -18.41 20.81 -2.67
N ARG A 225 -18.14 21.93 -1.98
CA ARG A 225 -18.19 23.27 -2.59
C ARG A 225 -17.24 23.44 -3.77
N LEU A 226 -16.13 22.68 -3.83
CA LEU A 226 -15.23 22.68 -4.99
C LEU A 226 -15.94 22.30 -6.29
N LEU A 227 -16.98 21.45 -6.24
CA LEU A 227 -17.79 21.12 -7.42
C LEU A 227 -18.56 22.35 -7.95
N MET A 228 -19.06 23.20 -7.06
CA MET A 228 -19.80 24.41 -7.45
C MET A 228 -18.88 25.42 -8.14
N ILE A 229 -17.64 25.55 -7.65
CA ILE A 229 -16.62 26.41 -8.26
C ILE A 229 -16.19 25.86 -9.62
N PHE A 230 -15.97 24.55 -9.73
CA PHE A 230 -15.59 23.93 -11.00
C PHE A 230 -16.69 24.06 -12.08
N THR A 231 -17.97 23.91 -11.68
CA THR A 231 -19.10 24.04 -12.59
C THR A 231 -19.38 25.48 -13.01
N SER A 232 -19.03 26.49 -12.20
CA SER A 232 -19.13 27.90 -12.59
C SER A 232 -18.01 28.34 -13.54
N HIS A 233 -16.80 27.78 -13.42
CA HIS A 233 -15.69 28.08 -14.34
C HIS A 233 -15.80 27.40 -15.71
N THR A 234 -16.59 26.33 -15.83
CA THR A 234 -16.83 25.63 -17.11
C THR A 234 -17.97 26.24 -17.94
N GLN A 235 -18.70 27.23 -17.40
CA GLN A 235 -19.62 28.08 -18.16
C GLN A 235 -18.87 29.24 -18.85
N ILE A 236 -17.89 28.93 -19.70
CA ILE A 236 -17.47 29.88 -20.74
C ILE A 236 -18.44 29.68 -21.89
N PRO A 237 -19.26 30.68 -22.28
CA PRO A 237 -20.19 30.50 -23.39
C PRO A 237 -19.36 30.22 -24.65
N CYS A 238 -19.57 29.04 -25.22
CA CYS A 238 -19.09 28.73 -26.56
C CYS A 238 -19.78 29.73 -27.49
N VAL A 239 -19.05 30.77 -27.91
CA VAL A 239 -19.55 31.73 -28.91
C VAL A 239 -19.66 30.96 -30.21
N VAL A 240 -20.84 30.39 -30.46
CA VAL A 240 -21.21 29.83 -31.75
C VAL A 240 -21.24 31.01 -32.72
N THR A 241 -20.14 31.20 -33.45
CA THR A 241 -20.10 32.09 -34.59
C THR A 241 -20.99 31.47 -35.66
N GLN A 242 -22.23 31.95 -35.75
CA GLN A 242 -23.08 31.69 -36.91
C GLN A 242 -22.46 32.39 -38.11
N ALA A 243 -21.91 31.59 -39.03
CA ALA A 243 -21.56 32.06 -40.37
C ALA A 243 -22.86 32.42 -41.10
N ARG A 244 -22.94 33.67 -41.57
CA ARG A 244 -23.89 34.12 -42.60
C ARG A 244 -23.25 33.93 -43.97
#